data_AF-X1IU83-F1
#
_entry.id   AF-X1IU83-F1
#
_cell.length_a   1.000
_cell.length_b   1.000
_cell.length_c   1.000
_cell.angle_alpha   90.00
_cell.angle_beta   90.00
_cell.angle_gamma   90.00
#
_symmetry.space_group_name_H-M   'P 1'
#
loop_
_entity.id
_entity.type
_entity.pdbx_description
1 polymer ?
#
loop_
_entity_poly.entity_id
_entity_poly.type
_entity_poly.pdbx_seq_one_letter_code
_entity_poly.pdbx_strand_id
1 'polypeptide(L)'
;AESVGRSYNYPHVAAAYWSMYRLARNYSGLVTSHSWEWFLERAYQTSLAMVKFAPGHARHGQMEGTIYPIILRDLELEEWSEQAASMETAMKNRADIWKDKAYPFGSEMAWDSTGQEEVYAWCRHFGYGDKASVSLNSILGYMPTVPHWGYNGNARRYWDFVYASKLRRIERQIHHYGSGLNAIPVLTEYRDHPEDYYLLRVGYGGMMGALSNIDQEGFSSAAFHSFPSTLKWDAYSGDYGPNFFGHAI
;
A
#
# COMPACT_ATOMS: atom_id res chain seq x y z
N ALA A 1 -12.64 14.13 -9.11
CA ALA A 1 -13.19 14.07 -7.75
C ALA A 1 -13.73 15.44 -7.40
N GLU A 2 -14.97 15.54 -6.90
CA GLU A 2 -15.57 16.82 -6.50
C GLU A 2 -15.07 17.30 -5.11
N SER A 3 -14.28 16.46 -4.40
CA SER A 3 -13.68 16.80 -3.11
C SER A 3 -12.21 16.36 -3.04
N VAL A 4 -11.39 17.18 -2.37
CA VAL A 4 -9.97 16.95 -2.07
C VAL A 4 -9.75 16.42 -0.63
N GLY A 5 -10.82 16.21 0.14
CA GLY A 5 -10.71 15.94 1.58
C GLY A 5 -10.36 14.51 1.98
N ARG A 6 -10.30 13.55 1.03
CA ARG A 6 -10.01 12.14 1.30
C ARG A 6 -8.54 11.83 1.04
N SER A 7 -7.74 11.73 2.10
CA SER A 7 -6.29 11.49 2.01
C SER A 7 -5.93 10.20 1.28
N TYR A 8 -6.77 9.16 1.38
CA TYR A 8 -6.56 7.86 0.74
C TYR A 8 -6.52 7.90 -0.79
N ASN A 9 -6.99 8.98 -1.42
CA ASN A 9 -6.95 9.12 -2.88
C ASN A 9 -5.59 9.61 -3.39
N TYR A 10 -4.76 10.21 -2.53
CA TYR A 10 -3.50 10.82 -2.93
C TYR A 10 -2.38 9.82 -3.24
N PRO A 11 -2.18 8.72 -2.49
CA PRO A 11 -1.18 7.70 -2.81
C PRO A 11 -1.34 7.15 -4.23
N HIS A 12 -2.58 6.87 -4.65
CA HIS A 12 -2.89 6.37 -6.01
C HIS A 12 -2.35 7.29 -7.10
N VAL A 13 -2.61 8.59 -6.95
CA VAL A 13 -2.20 9.61 -7.93
C VAL A 13 -0.70 9.85 -7.85
N ALA A 14 -0.11 9.84 -6.65
CA ALA A 14 1.32 9.95 -6.45
C ALA A 14 2.06 8.77 -7.10
N ALA A 15 1.56 7.54 -6.95
CA ALA A 15 2.10 6.33 -7.57
C ALA A 15 2.00 6.37 -9.10
N ALA A 16 0.90 6.88 -9.65
CA ALA A 16 0.75 7.08 -11.08
C ALA A 16 1.78 8.08 -11.62
N TYR A 17 1.94 9.25 -10.97
CA TYR A 17 2.95 10.23 -11.38
C TYR A 17 4.37 9.70 -11.22
N TRP A 18 4.67 9.01 -10.12
CA TRP A 18 5.97 8.38 -9.91
C TRP A 18 6.29 7.34 -10.98
N SER A 19 5.31 6.50 -11.35
CA SER A 19 5.47 5.52 -12.43
C SER A 19 5.81 6.20 -13.77
N MET A 20 5.13 7.31 -14.08
CA MET A 20 5.42 8.10 -15.28
C MET A 20 6.80 8.77 -15.22
N TYR A 21 7.26 9.20 -14.04
CA TYR A 21 8.64 9.66 -13.82
C TYR A 21 9.64 8.56 -14.17
N ARG A 22 9.47 7.35 -13.61
CA ARG A 22 10.37 6.22 -13.87
C ARG A 22 10.41 5.87 -15.35
N LEU A 23 9.27 5.89 -16.04
CA LEU A 23 9.20 5.64 -17.48
C LEU A 23 9.91 6.73 -18.29
N ALA A 24 9.56 8.00 -18.06
CA ALA A 24 10.14 9.14 -18.79
C ALA A 24 11.65 9.29 -18.53
N ARG A 25 12.12 8.96 -17.34
CA ARG A 25 13.53 9.06 -16.93
C ARG A 25 14.43 8.00 -17.55
N ASN A 26 13.89 6.79 -17.73
CA ASN A 26 14.68 5.60 -18.05
C ASN A 26 14.42 5.03 -19.44
N TYR A 27 13.38 5.48 -20.15
CA TYR A 27 13.01 4.95 -21.46
C TYR A 27 12.67 6.05 -22.46
N SER A 28 13.11 5.89 -23.70
CA SER A 28 12.76 6.80 -24.80
C SER A 28 11.47 6.36 -25.48
N GLY A 29 10.57 7.31 -25.74
CA GLY A 29 9.36 7.09 -26.55
C GLY A 29 8.16 6.48 -25.84
N LEU A 30 8.29 6.03 -24.58
CA LEU A 30 7.15 5.51 -23.80
C LEU A 30 6.30 6.62 -23.17
N VAL A 31 6.91 7.78 -22.88
CA VAL A 31 6.22 8.96 -22.35
C VAL A 31 6.65 10.17 -23.18
N THR A 32 5.69 10.81 -23.84
CA THR A 32 5.95 11.93 -24.77
C THR A 32 5.24 13.22 -24.38
N SER A 33 4.43 13.20 -23.33
CA SER A 33 3.61 14.36 -22.92
C SER A 33 4.41 15.41 -22.16
N HIS A 34 5.18 15.01 -21.14
CA HIS A 34 5.96 15.88 -20.27
C HIS A 34 7.33 15.28 -19.95
N SER A 35 8.24 16.10 -19.42
CA SER A 35 9.56 15.64 -18.99
C SER A 35 9.48 14.81 -17.70
N TRP A 36 10.53 14.06 -17.39
CA TRP A 36 10.57 13.25 -16.17
C TRP A 36 10.53 14.12 -14.90
N GLU A 37 11.16 15.30 -14.93
CA GLU A 37 11.17 16.28 -13.85
C GLU A 37 9.74 16.71 -13.50
N TRP A 38 8.92 16.97 -14.53
CA TRP A 38 7.54 17.36 -14.33
C TRP A 38 6.75 16.26 -13.58
N PHE A 39 6.95 14.99 -13.94
CA PHE A 39 6.28 13.87 -13.27
C PHE A 39 6.75 13.68 -11.83
N LEU A 40 8.06 13.78 -11.56
CA LEU A 40 8.58 13.69 -10.19
C LEU A 40 8.05 14.83 -9.31
N GLU A 41 8.04 16.05 -9.85
CA GLU A 41 7.45 17.21 -9.18
C GLU A 41 5.96 17.01 -8.90
N ARG A 42 5.18 16.42 -9.82
CA ARG A 42 3.77 16.10 -9.55
C ARG A 42 3.59 15.02 -8.48
N ALA A 43 4.46 14.01 -8.45
CA ALA A 43 4.43 12.97 -7.42
C ALA A 43 4.69 13.57 -6.02
N TYR A 44 5.74 14.38 -5.90
CA TYR A 44 6.09 15.15 -4.70
C TYR A 44 4.96 16.09 -4.25
N GLN A 45 4.47 16.96 -5.14
CA GLN A 45 3.42 17.92 -4.82
C GLN A 45 2.12 17.23 -4.41
N THR A 46 1.78 16.10 -5.02
CA THR A 46 0.60 15.29 -4.64
C THR A 46 0.76 14.75 -3.22
N SER A 47 1.96 14.32 -2.85
CA SER A 47 2.26 13.81 -1.51
C SER A 47 2.10 14.89 -0.43
N LEU A 48 2.58 16.11 -0.68
CA LEU A 48 2.37 17.23 0.23
C LEU A 48 0.94 17.77 0.24
N ALA A 49 0.27 17.74 -0.91
CA ALA A 49 -1.13 18.13 -1.03
C ALA A 49 -2.05 17.28 -0.14
N MET A 50 -1.75 15.98 0.02
CA MET A 50 -2.47 15.11 0.95
C MET A 50 -2.47 15.67 2.38
N VAL A 51 -1.30 16.04 2.89
CA VAL A 51 -1.15 16.58 4.26
C VAL A 51 -1.89 17.91 4.40
N LYS A 52 -1.80 18.75 3.37
CA LYS A 52 -2.37 20.10 3.37
C LYS A 52 -3.89 20.12 3.25
N PHE A 53 -4.46 19.35 2.33
CA PHE A 53 -5.87 19.45 1.95
C PHE A 53 -6.76 18.36 2.55
N ALA A 54 -6.17 17.28 3.08
CA ALA A 54 -6.91 16.19 3.73
C ALA A 54 -6.41 15.89 5.16
N PRO A 55 -6.24 16.90 6.05
CA PRO A 55 -5.59 16.72 7.35
C PRO A 55 -6.33 15.75 8.29
N GLY A 56 -7.65 15.59 8.11
CA GLY A 56 -8.48 14.71 8.95
C GLY A 56 -8.00 13.26 8.95
N HIS A 57 -7.85 12.66 7.77
CA HIS A 57 -7.40 11.27 7.63
C HIS A 57 -5.90 11.14 7.33
N ALA A 58 -5.21 12.21 6.90
CA ALA A 58 -3.76 12.20 6.65
C ALA A 58 -2.94 11.88 7.92
N ARG A 59 -3.50 12.06 9.12
CA ARG A 59 -2.88 11.65 10.38
C ARG A 59 -2.73 10.12 10.55
N HIS A 60 -3.41 9.33 9.72
CA HIS A 60 -3.32 7.87 9.70
C HIS A 60 -2.37 7.42 8.59
N GLY A 61 -1.94 6.15 8.63
CA GLY A 61 -1.34 5.50 7.46
C GLY A 61 -2.35 5.42 6.31
N GLN A 62 -1.89 5.53 5.09
CA GLN A 62 -2.67 5.47 3.86
C GLN A 62 -2.41 4.16 3.11
N MET A 63 -3.42 3.67 2.40
CA MET A 63 -3.26 2.58 1.43
C MET A 63 -2.31 2.98 0.30
N GLU A 64 -1.37 2.09 -0.03
CA GLU A 64 -0.25 2.35 -0.95
C GLU A 64 0.73 3.43 -0.42
N GLY A 65 0.68 3.77 0.86
CA GLY A 65 1.50 4.86 1.41
C GLY A 65 3.01 4.59 1.38
N THR A 66 3.45 3.35 1.11
CA THR A 66 4.85 3.02 0.78
C THR A 66 5.36 3.80 -0.45
N ILE A 67 4.48 4.32 -1.31
CA ILE A 67 4.91 5.18 -2.41
C ILE A 67 5.62 6.44 -1.93
N TYR A 68 5.29 6.97 -0.76
CA TYR A 68 5.87 8.20 -0.25
C TYR A 68 7.38 8.08 0.07
N PRO A 69 7.85 7.07 0.83
CA PRO A 69 9.29 6.89 1.00
C PRO A 69 10.01 6.55 -0.33
N ILE A 70 9.35 5.90 -1.29
CA ILE A 70 9.90 5.67 -2.63
C ILE A 70 10.11 6.99 -3.38
N ILE A 71 9.12 7.90 -3.36
CA ILE A 71 9.25 9.24 -3.96
C ILE A 71 10.35 10.04 -3.25
N LEU A 72 10.42 10.00 -1.91
CA LEU A 72 11.49 10.67 -1.15
C LEU A 72 12.87 10.19 -1.63
N ARG A 73 13.05 8.87 -1.78
CA ARG A 73 14.30 8.29 -2.27
C ARG A 73 14.68 8.79 -3.66
N ASP A 74 13.73 8.87 -4.58
CA ASP A 74 14.01 9.35 -5.93
C ASP A 74 14.23 10.88 -5.98
N LEU A 75 13.62 11.66 -5.08
CA LEU A 75 13.97 13.09 -4.90
C LEU A 75 15.42 13.27 -4.44
N GLU A 76 15.89 12.44 -3.51
CA GLU A 76 17.29 12.44 -3.07
C GLU A 76 18.25 12.05 -4.21
N LEU A 77 17.90 11.02 -4.99
CA LEU A 77 18.71 10.53 -6.10
C LEU A 77 18.86 11.54 -7.24
N GLU A 78 17.82 12.34 -7.50
CA GLU A 78 17.85 13.42 -8.49
C GLU A 78 18.36 14.75 -7.90
N GLU A 79 18.86 14.73 -6.66
CA GLU A 79 19.46 15.88 -5.94
C GLU A 79 18.49 17.04 -5.64
N TRP A 80 17.19 16.77 -5.57
CA TRP A 80 16.14 17.76 -5.25
C TRP A 80 16.03 17.99 -3.74
N SER A 81 17.12 18.50 -3.16
CA SER A 81 17.35 18.54 -1.70
C SER A 81 16.29 19.34 -0.93
N GLU A 82 15.79 20.45 -1.47
CA GLU A 82 14.76 21.26 -0.81
C GLU A 82 13.41 20.51 -0.76
N GLN A 83 13.01 19.87 -1.86
CA GLN A 83 11.79 19.08 -1.96
C GLN A 83 11.87 17.84 -1.06
N ALA A 84 13.01 17.14 -1.07
CA ALA A 84 13.26 15.99 -0.20
C ALA A 84 13.14 16.38 1.27
N ALA A 85 13.81 17.44 1.71
CA ALA A 85 13.75 17.92 3.10
C ALA A 85 12.32 18.34 3.52
N SER A 86 11.60 18.99 2.61
CA SER A 86 10.20 19.39 2.82
C SER A 86 9.28 18.18 3.00
N MET A 87 9.42 17.17 2.12
CA MET A 87 8.64 15.94 2.18
C MET A 87 8.98 15.13 3.43
N GLU A 88 10.26 14.95 3.74
CA GLU A 88 10.72 14.24 4.92
C GLU A 88 10.17 14.89 6.20
N THR A 89 10.24 16.22 6.31
CA THR A 89 9.67 16.96 7.45
C THR A 89 8.16 16.70 7.60
N ALA A 90 7.41 16.76 6.50
CA ALA A 90 5.96 16.52 6.53
C ALA A 90 5.62 15.09 6.96
N MET A 91 6.37 14.10 6.48
CA MET A 91 6.16 12.69 6.80
C MET A 91 6.64 12.35 8.22
N LYS A 92 7.72 12.99 8.69
CA LYS A 92 8.19 12.88 10.07
C LYS A 92 7.11 13.34 11.05
N ASN A 93 6.44 14.46 10.78
CA ASN A 93 5.34 14.92 11.64
C ASN A 93 4.21 13.89 11.76
N ARG A 94 3.93 13.12 10.70
CA ARG A 94 2.96 12.01 10.74
C ARG A 94 3.49 10.83 11.54
N ALA A 95 4.74 10.44 11.31
CA ALA A 95 5.40 9.33 12.01
C ALA A 95 5.53 9.60 13.53
N ASP A 96 5.79 10.84 13.94
CA ASP A 96 5.86 11.25 15.35
C ASP A 96 4.53 11.00 16.07
N ILE A 97 3.40 11.25 15.40
CA ILE A 97 2.06 10.93 15.93
C ILE A 97 1.86 9.43 16.10
N TRP A 98 2.38 8.61 15.17
CA TRP A 98 2.26 7.15 15.24
C TRP A 98 3.13 6.55 16.32
N LYS A 99 4.33 7.10 16.51
CA LYS A 99 5.29 6.69 17.55
C LYS A 99 4.64 6.65 18.94
N ASP A 100 3.83 7.67 19.25
CA ASP A 100 3.23 7.84 20.57
C ASP A 100 1.92 7.07 20.76
N LYS A 101 1.42 6.34 19.74
CA LYS A 101 0.20 5.52 19.84
C LYS A 101 0.55 4.07 20.15
N ALA A 102 -0.24 3.43 21.02
CA ALA A 102 -0.13 1.98 21.24
C ALA A 102 -0.28 1.21 19.92
N TYR A 103 -1.35 1.52 19.17
CA TYR A 103 -1.67 0.94 17.87
C TYR A 103 -2.09 2.06 16.89
N PRO A 104 -1.20 2.49 15.98
CA PRO A 104 -1.49 3.57 15.02
C PRO A 104 -2.34 3.11 13.80
N PHE A 105 -3.25 2.15 13.98
CA PHE A 105 -3.96 1.45 12.89
C PHE A 105 -5.44 1.88 12.76
N GLY A 106 -5.65 3.15 12.43
CA GLY A 106 -6.99 3.71 12.20
C GLY A 106 -7.18 4.13 10.75
N SER A 107 -8.43 4.30 10.34
CA SER A 107 -8.77 4.84 9.02
C SER A 107 -10.06 5.68 9.03
N GLU A 108 -10.89 5.55 7.99
CA GLU A 108 -12.33 5.85 8.02
C GLU A 108 -13.08 4.95 9.03
N MET A 109 -12.45 3.85 9.48
CA MET A 109 -12.93 2.92 10.51
C MET A 109 -12.02 2.96 11.75
N ALA A 110 -12.58 2.59 12.92
CA ALA A 110 -11.90 2.70 14.23
C ALA A 110 -10.70 1.74 14.40
N TRP A 111 -10.72 0.60 13.72
CA TRP A 111 -9.59 -0.34 13.62
C TRP A 111 -9.49 -0.80 12.17
N ASP A 112 -8.35 -0.55 11.53
CA ASP A 112 -8.17 -0.87 10.13
C ASP A 112 -6.70 -1.15 9.77
N SER A 113 -6.47 -2.13 8.90
CA SER A 113 -5.15 -2.48 8.39
C SER A 113 -4.73 -1.69 7.14
N THR A 114 -5.57 -0.77 6.68
CA THR A 114 -5.46 -0.09 5.38
C THR A 114 -4.11 0.58 5.11
N GLY A 115 -3.42 1.12 6.13
CA GLY A 115 -2.15 1.83 5.94
C GLY A 115 -1.00 1.31 6.81
N GLN A 116 -1.03 0.03 7.21
CA GLN A 116 0.01 -0.53 8.09
C GLN A 116 1.39 -0.60 7.42
N GLU A 117 1.43 -0.79 6.11
CA GLU A 117 2.66 -0.78 5.30
C GLU A 117 3.34 0.59 5.32
N GLU A 118 2.56 1.67 5.29
CA GLU A 118 3.11 3.03 5.37
C GLU A 118 3.65 3.30 6.78
N VAL A 119 2.88 2.94 7.81
CA VAL A 119 3.31 3.12 9.20
C VAL A 119 4.63 2.38 9.43
N TYR A 120 4.73 1.12 8.99
CA TYR A 120 5.97 0.35 9.07
C TYR A 120 7.12 1.08 8.35
N ALA A 121 6.92 1.50 7.10
CA ALA A 121 7.97 2.09 6.28
C ALA A 121 8.55 3.37 6.90
N TRP A 122 7.70 4.30 7.34
CA TRP A 122 8.17 5.55 7.96
C TRP A 122 8.71 5.36 9.37
N CYS A 123 8.09 4.51 10.20
CA CYS A 123 8.63 4.21 11.52
C CYS A 123 10.03 3.60 11.40
N ARG A 124 10.25 2.72 10.42
CA ARG A 124 11.57 2.19 10.13
C ARG A 124 12.54 3.28 9.65
N HIS A 125 12.14 4.11 8.67
CA HIS A 125 12.95 5.22 8.14
C HIS A 125 13.46 6.17 9.25
N PHE A 126 12.59 6.56 10.19
CA PHE A 126 12.94 7.47 11.28
C PHE A 126 13.52 6.80 12.53
N GLY A 127 13.81 5.49 12.50
CA GLY A 127 14.41 4.77 13.62
C GLY A 127 13.46 4.47 14.78
N TYR A 128 12.14 4.48 14.55
CA TYR A 128 11.12 4.08 15.52
C TYR A 128 10.89 2.57 15.51
N GLY A 129 11.96 1.82 15.79
CA GLY A 129 12.01 0.35 15.72
C GLY A 129 10.85 -0.33 16.46
N ASP A 130 10.54 0.11 17.69
CA ASP A 130 9.42 -0.44 18.45
C ASP A 130 8.08 -0.36 17.71
N LYS A 131 7.83 0.71 16.95
CA LYS A 131 6.59 0.86 16.16
C LYS A 131 6.62 0.16 14.82
N ALA A 132 7.78 0.05 14.20
CA ALA A 132 7.94 -0.86 13.06
C ALA A 132 7.61 -2.30 13.48
N SER A 133 8.17 -2.78 14.60
CA SER A 133 7.90 -4.10 15.16
C SER A 133 6.43 -4.32 15.54
N VAL A 134 5.77 -3.33 16.16
CA VAL A 134 4.32 -3.43 16.44
C VAL A 134 3.50 -3.55 15.15
N SER A 135 3.87 -2.83 14.10
CA SER A 135 3.20 -2.90 12.78
C SER A 135 3.38 -4.26 12.14
N LEU A 136 4.61 -4.77 12.08
CA LEU A 136 4.92 -6.10 11.55
C LEU A 136 4.20 -7.20 12.34
N ASN A 137 4.29 -7.19 13.67
CA ASN A 137 3.65 -8.19 14.52
C ASN A 137 2.12 -8.16 14.38
N SER A 138 1.52 -6.97 14.21
CA SER A 138 0.10 -6.86 13.92
C SER A 138 -0.27 -7.55 12.60
N ILE A 139 0.51 -7.32 11.55
CA ILE A 139 0.33 -7.94 10.23
C ILE A 139 0.43 -9.47 10.32
N LEU A 140 1.50 -9.98 10.93
CA LEU A 140 1.72 -11.42 11.12
C LEU A 140 0.62 -12.07 11.96
N GLY A 141 -0.04 -11.32 12.84
CA GLY A 141 -1.16 -11.79 13.65
C GLY A 141 -2.41 -12.17 12.83
N TYR A 142 -2.57 -11.63 11.62
CA TYR A 142 -3.74 -11.93 10.77
C TYR A 142 -3.40 -12.40 9.34
N MET A 143 -2.13 -12.42 8.93
CA MET A 143 -1.66 -13.07 7.71
C MET A 143 -1.05 -14.45 8.02
N PRO A 144 -1.77 -15.56 7.76
CA PRO A 144 -1.30 -16.87 8.18
C PRO A 144 -0.40 -17.54 7.14
N THR A 145 0.39 -18.53 7.57
CA THR A 145 0.98 -19.53 6.67
C THR A 145 0.06 -20.75 6.60
N VAL A 146 -0.57 -20.98 5.45
CA VAL A 146 -1.49 -22.10 5.24
C VAL A 146 -1.16 -22.73 3.90
N PRO A 147 -1.00 -24.06 3.77
CA PRO A 147 -0.73 -24.72 2.49
C PRO A 147 -1.98 -24.77 1.61
N HIS A 148 -2.53 -23.61 1.28
CA HIS A 148 -3.71 -23.42 0.46
C HIS A 148 -3.56 -22.12 -0.32
N TRP A 149 -3.80 -22.16 -1.63
CA TRP A 149 -3.62 -21.02 -2.54
C TRP A 149 -4.30 -19.75 -2.00
N GLY A 150 -5.56 -19.86 -1.60
CA GLY A 150 -6.38 -18.74 -1.13
C GLY A 150 -6.06 -18.22 0.28
N TYR A 151 -5.34 -19.00 1.10
CA TYR A 151 -5.16 -18.66 2.52
C TYR A 151 -3.72 -18.35 2.90
N ASN A 152 -2.72 -18.83 2.13
CA ASN A 152 -1.33 -18.51 2.41
C ASN A 152 -1.06 -17.01 2.24
N GLY A 153 -0.57 -16.34 3.29
CA GLY A 153 -0.32 -14.90 3.27
C GLY A 153 -1.56 -14.04 3.00
N ASN A 154 -2.78 -14.61 3.10
CA ASN A 154 -4.01 -13.85 2.90
C ASN A 154 -4.35 -13.07 4.17
N ALA A 155 -4.23 -11.74 4.10
CA ALA A 155 -4.71 -10.83 5.13
C ALA A 155 -6.21 -11.04 5.38
N ARG A 156 -6.59 -11.36 6.62
CA ARG A 156 -8.00 -11.53 7.00
C ARG A 156 -8.74 -10.20 6.86
N ARG A 157 -9.62 -10.09 5.86
CA ARG A 157 -10.51 -8.94 5.62
C ARG A 157 -11.91 -9.41 5.25
N TYR A 158 -12.92 -8.59 5.57
CA TYR A 158 -14.33 -9.03 5.49
C TYR A 158 -15.32 -8.06 4.87
N TRP A 159 -15.01 -6.76 4.77
CA TRP A 159 -16.05 -5.74 4.52
C TRP A 159 -15.94 -5.04 3.17
N ASP A 160 -14.80 -5.10 2.47
CA ASP A 160 -14.58 -4.23 1.30
C ASP A 160 -15.51 -4.58 0.12
N PHE A 161 -16.03 -5.81 0.06
CA PHE A 161 -17.12 -6.18 -0.85
C PHE A 161 -18.37 -5.29 -0.72
N VAL A 162 -18.65 -4.69 0.44
CA VAL A 162 -19.78 -3.75 0.58
C VAL A 162 -19.59 -2.50 -0.30
N TYR A 163 -18.34 -2.11 -0.55
CA TYR A 163 -17.98 -0.86 -1.22
C TYR A 163 -17.45 -1.07 -2.65
N ALA A 164 -16.61 -2.08 -2.86
CA ALA A 164 -15.79 -2.22 -4.05
C ALA A 164 -16.22 -3.35 -5.01
N SER A 165 -17.28 -4.11 -4.69
CA SER A 165 -17.62 -5.32 -5.43
C SER A 165 -19.01 -5.32 -6.07
N LYS A 166 -19.22 -6.22 -7.02
CA LYS A 166 -20.52 -6.47 -7.64
C LYS A 166 -21.44 -7.23 -6.68
N LEU A 167 -20.94 -8.28 -6.03
CA LEU A 167 -21.70 -9.02 -5.02
C LEU A 167 -21.39 -8.50 -3.62
N ARG A 168 -22.23 -7.58 -3.15
CA ARG A 168 -22.05 -6.90 -1.86
C ARG A 168 -22.49 -7.75 -0.68
N ARG A 169 -21.57 -8.05 0.25
CA ARG A 169 -21.84 -8.72 1.54
C ARG A 169 -20.59 -8.69 2.43
N ILE A 170 -20.77 -8.99 3.71
CA ILE A 170 -19.66 -9.25 4.63
C ILE A 170 -19.24 -10.70 4.48
N GLU A 171 -18.00 -10.92 4.03
CA GLU A 171 -17.46 -12.24 3.71
C GLU A 171 -15.94 -12.17 3.70
N ARG A 172 -15.25 -13.25 4.08
CA ARG A 172 -13.80 -13.29 3.99
C ARG A 172 -13.35 -13.11 2.53
N GLN A 173 -12.51 -12.11 2.31
CA GLN A 173 -12.00 -11.75 1.00
C GLN A 173 -10.66 -12.44 0.75
N ILE A 174 -10.63 -13.32 -0.24
CA ILE A 174 -9.41 -14.04 -0.62
C ILE A 174 -8.63 -13.17 -1.61
N HIS A 175 -7.38 -12.87 -1.25
CA HIS A 175 -6.46 -12.00 -2.00
C HIS A 175 -7.00 -10.60 -2.29
N HIS A 176 -7.67 -9.97 -1.32
CA HIS A 176 -7.95 -8.52 -1.32
C HIS A 176 -6.66 -7.70 -1.15
N TYR A 177 -6.69 -6.41 -1.53
CA TYR A 177 -5.51 -5.52 -1.58
C TYR A 177 -4.68 -5.46 -0.32
N GLY A 178 -5.30 -5.62 0.86
CA GLY A 178 -4.56 -5.64 2.12
C GLY A 178 -3.47 -6.72 2.12
N SER A 179 -3.68 -7.85 1.44
CA SER A 179 -2.69 -8.94 1.38
C SER A 179 -1.40 -8.52 0.67
N GLY A 180 -1.53 -7.88 -0.50
CA GLY A 180 -0.37 -7.37 -1.23
C GLY A 180 0.34 -6.24 -0.49
N LEU A 181 -0.41 -5.26 0.03
CA LEU A 181 0.18 -4.15 0.79
C LEU A 181 0.91 -4.62 2.04
N ASN A 182 0.31 -5.55 2.81
CA ASN A 182 0.93 -6.06 4.02
C ASN A 182 2.08 -7.03 3.74
N ALA A 183 2.21 -7.57 2.52
CA ALA A 183 3.39 -8.33 2.12
C ALA A 183 4.65 -7.47 2.03
N ILE A 184 4.54 -6.17 1.70
CA ILE A 184 5.66 -5.23 1.63
C ILE A 184 6.49 -5.22 2.92
N PRO A 185 5.94 -4.89 4.11
CA PRO A 185 6.71 -4.87 5.34
C PRO A 185 7.25 -6.25 5.73
N VAL A 186 6.50 -7.33 5.47
CA VAL A 186 6.94 -8.69 5.77
C VAL A 186 8.14 -9.10 4.92
N LEU A 187 8.11 -8.82 3.61
CA LEU A 187 9.23 -9.09 2.71
C LEU A 187 10.39 -8.11 2.92
N THR A 188 10.11 -6.88 3.37
CA THR A 188 11.15 -5.94 3.79
C THR A 188 11.92 -6.51 4.97
N GLU A 189 11.22 -6.95 6.02
CA GLU A 189 11.86 -7.57 7.18
C GLU A 189 12.65 -8.83 6.81
N TYR A 190 12.11 -9.67 5.92
CA TYR A 190 12.83 -10.86 5.43
C TYR A 190 14.16 -10.52 4.75
N ARG A 191 14.26 -9.39 4.04
CA ARG A 191 15.50 -8.99 3.37
C ARG A 191 16.62 -8.66 4.35
N ASP A 192 16.30 -8.22 5.56
CA ASP A 192 17.30 -8.02 6.63
C ASP A 192 17.54 -9.28 7.47
N HIS A 193 16.57 -10.19 7.49
CA HIS A 193 16.57 -11.44 8.25
C HIS A 193 16.35 -12.65 7.32
N PRO A 194 17.27 -12.91 6.36
CA PRO A 194 17.07 -13.90 5.30
C PRO A 194 16.99 -15.36 5.80
N GLU A 195 17.36 -15.60 7.05
CA GLU A 195 17.21 -16.88 7.74
C GLU A 195 15.78 -17.15 8.26
N ASP A 196 14.95 -16.11 8.41
CA ASP A 196 13.57 -16.26 8.87
C ASP A 196 12.63 -16.63 7.71
N TYR A 197 12.60 -17.93 7.40
CA TYR A 197 11.71 -18.48 6.39
C TYR A 197 10.21 -18.31 6.70
N TYR A 198 9.83 -17.99 7.94
CA TYR A 198 8.43 -17.70 8.24
C TYR A 198 8.00 -16.40 7.55
N LEU A 199 8.82 -15.35 7.63
CA LEU A 199 8.58 -14.08 6.93
C LEU A 199 8.49 -14.30 5.42
N LEU A 200 9.42 -15.06 4.83
CA LEU A 200 9.37 -15.38 3.41
C LEU A 200 8.06 -16.06 3.02
N ARG A 201 7.61 -17.07 3.78
CA ARG A 201 6.39 -17.83 3.47
C ARG A 201 5.12 -16.96 3.55
N VAL A 202 5.03 -16.10 4.57
CA VAL A 202 3.88 -15.18 4.73
C VAL A 202 3.90 -14.13 3.63
N GLY A 203 5.02 -13.43 3.48
CA GLY A 203 5.17 -12.32 2.54
C GLY A 203 5.00 -12.77 1.09
N TYR A 204 5.63 -13.88 0.70
CA TYR A 204 5.50 -14.43 -0.64
C TYR A 204 4.05 -14.83 -0.95
N GLY A 205 3.33 -15.43 0.00
CA GLY A 205 1.92 -15.76 -0.16
C GLY A 205 1.04 -14.52 -0.39
N GLY A 206 1.26 -13.46 0.39
CA GLY A 206 0.51 -12.21 0.24
C GLY A 206 0.79 -11.52 -1.10
N MET A 207 2.07 -11.44 -1.49
CA MET A 207 2.53 -10.82 -2.74
C MET A 207 2.06 -11.57 -3.99
N MET A 208 2.17 -12.91 -4.00
CA MET A 208 1.75 -13.71 -5.16
C MET A 208 0.24 -13.84 -5.29
N GLY A 209 -0.48 -13.77 -4.16
CA GLY A 209 -1.94 -13.78 -4.15
C GLY A 209 -2.55 -12.71 -5.04
N ALA A 210 -1.92 -11.54 -5.16
CA ALA A 210 -2.41 -10.43 -6.00
C ALA A 210 -2.58 -10.82 -7.48
N LEU A 211 -1.75 -11.71 -8.01
CA LEU A 211 -1.84 -12.15 -9.40
C LEU A 211 -3.02 -13.10 -9.65
N SER A 212 -3.49 -13.81 -8.62
CA SER A 212 -4.61 -14.73 -8.77
C SER A 212 -5.94 -14.03 -9.10
N ASN A 213 -6.05 -12.73 -8.79
CA ASN A 213 -7.21 -11.92 -9.11
C ASN A 213 -7.26 -11.49 -10.59
N ILE A 214 -6.21 -11.71 -11.36
CA ILE A 214 -6.16 -11.36 -12.80
C ILE A 214 -6.49 -12.63 -13.59
N ASP A 215 -7.52 -12.57 -14.42
CA ASP A 215 -7.88 -13.69 -15.29
C ASP A 215 -6.96 -13.79 -16.53
N GLN A 216 -7.18 -14.80 -17.36
CA GLN A 216 -6.37 -15.06 -18.54
C GLN A 216 -6.54 -13.99 -19.63
N GLU A 217 -7.61 -13.19 -19.58
CA GLU A 217 -7.87 -12.09 -20.52
C GLU A 217 -7.30 -10.75 -19.99
N GLY A 218 -6.78 -10.75 -18.75
CA GLY A 218 -6.18 -9.58 -18.11
C GLY A 218 -7.17 -8.75 -17.29
N PHE A 219 -8.40 -9.21 -17.09
CA PHE A 219 -9.37 -8.52 -16.24
C PHE A 219 -9.14 -8.89 -14.77
N SER A 220 -9.11 -7.89 -13.90
CA SER A 220 -8.88 -8.10 -12.47
C SER A 220 -10.16 -8.08 -11.65
N SER A 221 -10.12 -8.73 -10.49
CA SER A 221 -11.19 -8.76 -9.50
C SER A 221 -10.78 -8.13 -8.17
N ALA A 222 -11.72 -7.51 -7.46
CA ALA A 222 -11.49 -6.93 -6.13
C ALA A 222 -10.96 -7.99 -5.13
N ALA A 223 -11.58 -9.17 -5.13
CA ALA A 223 -11.15 -10.36 -4.40
C ALA A 223 -11.96 -11.61 -4.84
N PHE A 224 -11.60 -12.79 -4.33
CA PHE A 224 -12.39 -14.02 -4.46
C PHE A 224 -13.35 -14.21 -3.28
N HIS A 225 -14.59 -14.56 -3.60
CA HIS A 225 -15.66 -14.89 -2.64
C HIS A 225 -15.43 -16.26 -2.01
N SER A 226 -15.14 -16.31 -0.72
CA SER A 226 -14.82 -17.53 0.03
C SER A 226 -16.00 -18.40 0.48
N PHE A 227 -17.24 -17.92 0.39
CA PHE A 227 -18.41 -18.70 0.80
C PHE A 227 -18.56 -19.93 -0.11
N PRO A 228 -18.79 -21.14 0.46
CA PRO A 228 -18.94 -22.37 -0.31
C PRO A 228 -20.02 -22.32 -1.39
N SER A 229 -21.07 -21.51 -1.18
CA SER A 229 -22.15 -21.33 -2.15
C SER A 229 -21.79 -20.45 -3.34
N THR A 230 -20.62 -19.81 -3.33
CA THR A 230 -20.25 -18.78 -4.31
C THR A 230 -18.93 -19.09 -5.01
N LEU A 231 -17.84 -19.29 -4.26
CA LEU A 231 -16.52 -19.70 -4.75
C LEU A 231 -16.14 -19.17 -6.14
N LYS A 232 -16.15 -17.84 -6.29
CA LYS A 232 -15.85 -17.17 -7.56
C LYS A 232 -15.15 -15.83 -7.33
N TRP A 233 -14.44 -15.39 -8.35
CA TRP A 233 -13.92 -14.03 -8.44
C TRP A 233 -15.06 -13.02 -8.53
N ASP A 234 -14.96 -11.91 -7.81
CA ASP A 234 -15.92 -10.82 -7.99
C ASP A 234 -15.81 -10.25 -9.40
N ALA A 235 -16.93 -9.85 -9.99
CA ALA A 235 -16.97 -9.41 -11.37
C ALA A 235 -16.49 -7.96 -11.57
N TYR A 236 -16.19 -7.21 -10.49
CA TYR A 236 -15.56 -5.91 -10.57
C TYR A 236 -14.11 -5.98 -10.13
N SER A 237 -13.25 -5.24 -10.82
CA SER A 237 -11.88 -4.96 -10.36
C SER A 237 -11.87 -4.18 -9.05
N GLY A 238 -12.89 -3.35 -8.81
CA GLY A 238 -13.06 -2.64 -7.55
C GLY A 238 -11.80 -1.87 -7.14
N ASP A 239 -11.33 -2.15 -5.92
CA ASP A 239 -10.15 -1.58 -5.29
C ASP A 239 -8.90 -2.47 -5.49
N TYR A 240 -8.81 -3.19 -6.60
CA TYR A 240 -7.69 -4.11 -6.89
C TYR A 240 -6.32 -3.42 -7.05
N GLY A 241 -6.27 -2.19 -7.58
CA GLY A 241 -5.01 -1.48 -7.91
C GLY A 241 -3.94 -1.55 -6.81
N PRO A 242 -4.27 -1.20 -5.55
CA PRO A 242 -3.38 -1.34 -4.39
C PRO A 242 -2.82 -2.75 -4.15
N ASN A 243 -3.53 -3.81 -4.56
CA ASN A 243 -3.02 -5.17 -4.46
C ASN A 243 -1.89 -5.40 -5.46
N PHE A 244 -2.08 -4.91 -6.69
CA PHE A 244 -1.07 -4.97 -7.73
C PHE A 244 0.12 -4.08 -7.41
N PHE A 245 -0.11 -2.91 -6.80
CA PHE A 245 0.97 -2.08 -6.25
C PHE A 245 1.84 -2.88 -5.28
N GLY A 246 1.25 -3.55 -4.28
CA GLY A 246 1.99 -4.40 -3.34
C GLY A 246 2.69 -5.61 -3.96
N HIS A 247 2.31 -6.03 -5.17
CA HIS A 247 3.02 -7.04 -5.95
C HIS A 247 4.22 -6.46 -6.71
N ALA A 248 4.09 -5.23 -7.20
CA ALA A 248 5.04 -4.63 -8.13
C ALA A 248 6.25 -3.94 -7.46
N ILE A 249 6.17 -3.62 -6.17
CA ILE A 249 7.19 -2.84 -5.44
C ILE A 249 8.07 -3.66 -4.48
#